data_AF-A0A4R4WP62-F1
#
_entry.id   AF-A0A4R4WP62-F1
#
_cell.length_a   1.000
_cell.length_b   1.000
_cell.length_c   1.000
_cell.angle_alpha   90.00
_cell.angle_beta   90.00
_cell.angle_gamma   90.00
#
_symmetry.space_group_name_H-M   'P 1'
#
loop_
_entity.id
_entity.type
_entity.pdbx_description
1 polymer ?
#
loop_
_entity_poly.entity_id
_entity_poly.type
_entity_poly.pdbx_seq_one_letter_code
_entity_poly.pdbx_strand_id
1 'polypeptide(L)'
;MPRNPRNQIYPGYEDLPAAGRSGRLVRLWRIRTELLLAAALTLFTLTLLGATQEGRWMPVILLSSAISVPAVTRTGRGWITSHVWCVISRHRLQRVCLETTMHTRAGRIPLVLWITPTSRGEKALILTRAGICAEEFEAYSEEIAAACWARNANVYRHRTRSQFLIVEVVRRDEAPGAASPGLDRLYGRRAWISLRPDFEEPPDLRADLTLTRAGH
;
A
#
# COMPACT_ATOMS: atom_id res chain seq x y z
N MET A 1 23.77 5.79 18.69
CA MET A 1 24.05 4.45 18.12
C MET A 1 24.01 4.56 16.61
N PRO A 2 25.02 4.09 15.88
CA PRO A 2 24.94 4.02 14.41
C PRO A 2 23.76 3.11 14.02
N ARG A 3 22.91 3.60 13.10
CA ARG A 3 21.78 2.84 12.53
C ARG A 3 22.33 1.65 11.74
N ASN A 4 21.51 0.62 11.52
CA ASN A 4 21.86 -0.62 10.81
C ASN A 4 22.83 -0.36 9.64
N PRO A 5 24.12 -0.76 9.73
CA PRO A 5 25.14 -0.39 8.75
C PRO A 5 25.00 -1.16 7.43
N ARG A 6 24.10 -2.16 7.36
CA ARG A 6 23.98 -3.07 6.21
C ARG A 6 23.65 -2.36 4.89
N ASN A 7 22.86 -1.28 4.93
CA ASN A 7 22.40 -0.57 3.73
C ASN A 7 22.61 0.95 3.78
N GLN A 8 23.51 1.43 4.64
CA GLN A 8 23.60 2.86 4.91
C GLN A 8 24.20 3.62 3.71
N ILE A 9 23.37 4.39 2.99
CA ILE A 9 23.79 5.18 1.82
C ILE A 9 24.61 6.42 2.23
N TYR A 10 24.32 6.97 3.41
CA TYR A 10 24.99 8.16 3.95
C TYR A 10 25.96 7.77 5.07
N PRO A 11 27.19 8.28 5.08
CA PRO A 11 28.14 8.02 6.15
C PRO A 11 27.54 8.38 7.52
N GLY A 12 27.78 7.56 8.54
CA GLY A 12 27.19 7.74 9.88
C GLY A 12 27.60 9.01 10.63
N TYR A 13 28.47 9.84 10.04
CA TYR A 13 28.88 11.15 10.55
C TYR A 13 28.14 12.32 9.89
N GLU A 14 27.36 12.07 8.82
CA GLU A 14 26.63 13.11 8.10
C GLU A 14 25.22 13.23 8.69
N ASP A 15 24.86 14.43 9.17
CA ASP A 15 23.52 14.69 9.67
C ASP A 15 22.50 14.45 8.54
N LEU A 16 21.53 13.57 8.80
CA LEU A 16 20.46 13.32 7.84
C LEU A 16 19.74 14.65 7.58
N PRO A 17 19.61 15.07 6.31
CA PRO A 17 19.00 16.35 5.99
C PRO A 17 17.57 16.39 6.53
N ALA A 18 17.25 17.46 7.26
CA ALA A 18 15.90 17.68 7.78
C ALA A 18 14.87 17.53 6.66
N ALA A 19 13.73 16.90 6.95
CA ALA A 19 12.68 16.61 5.97
C ALA A 19 12.34 17.88 5.16
N GLY A 20 12.79 17.93 3.91
CA GLY A 20 12.65 19.12 3.09
C GLY A 20 11.19 19.43 2.78
N ARG A 21 10.90 20.70 2.47
CA ARG A 21 9.55 21.18 2.12
C ARG A 21 8.98 20.34 0.97
N SER A 22 8.00 19.50 1.27
CA SER A 22 7.19 18.81 0.25
C SER A 22 6.29 19.81 -0.46
N GLY A 23 6.14 19.70 -1.78
CA GLY A 23 5.19 20.53 -2.53
C GLY A 23 3.77 20.40 -1.99
N ARG A 24 2.95 21.46 -2.14
CA ARG A 24 1.57 21.52 -1.60
C ARG A 24 0.72 20.31 -2.04
N LEU A 25 0.85 19.89 -3.30
CA LEU A 25 0.16 18.71 -3.85
C LEU A 25 0.55 17.41 -3.12
N VAL A 26 1.83 17.23 -2.79
CA VAL A 26 2.31 16.04 -2.06
C VAL A 26 1.80 16.05 -0.63
N ARG A 27 1.73 17.22 0.01
CA ARG A 27 1.16 17.36 1.35
C ARG A 27 -0.33 17.01 1.35
N LEU A 28 -1.11 17.59 0.42
CA LEU A 28 -2.53 17.28 0.22
C LEU A 28 -2.76 15.78 -0.02
N TRP A 29 -1.92 15.15 -0.85
CA TRP A 29 -1.99 13.72 -1.10
C TRP A 29 -1.70 12.87 0.14
N ARG A 30 -0.80 13.33 1.02
CA ARG A 30 -0.47 12.63 2.26
C ARG A 30 -1.62 12.73 3.26
N ILE A 31 -2.17 13.92 3.45
CA ILE A 31 -3.29 14.17 4.38
C ILE A 31 -4.64 13.72 3.82
N ARG A 32 -4.71 13.15 2.61
CA ARG A 32 -5.98 12.77 1.96
C ARG A 32 -6.87 11.90 2.86
N THR A 33 -6.28 10.99 3.64
CA THR A 33 -7.03 10.11 4.56
C THR A 33 -7.59 10.89 5.74
N GLU A 34 -6.81 11.83 6.30
CA GLU A 34 -7.25 12.74 7.36
C GLU A 34 -8.37 13.67 6.85
N LEU A 35 -8.24 14.19 5.62
CA LEU A 35 -9.27 15.02 4.98
C LEU A 35 -10.56 14.24 4.74
N LEU A 36 -10.47 12.98 4.29
CA LEU A 36 -11.65 12.13 4.11
C LEU A 36 -12.34 11.81 5.43
N LEU A 37 -11.57 11.54 6.50
CA LEU A 37 -12.12 11.32 7.84
C LEU A 37 -12.78 12.58 8.40
N ALA A 38 -12.12 13.75 8.24
CA ALA A 38 -12.68 15.03 8.64
C ALA A 38 -13.99 15.33 7.89
N ALA A 39 -14.01 15.14 6.56
CA ALA A 39 -15.20 15.33 5.75
C ALA A 39 -16.34 14.38 6.14
N ALA A 40 -16.04 13.10 6.42
CA ALA A 40 -17.04 12.14 6.88
C ALA A 40 -17.64 12.54 8.24
N LEU A 41 -16.79 13.00 9.17
CA LEU A 41 -17.24 13.49 10.47
C LEU A 41 -18.12 14.75 10.32
N THR A 42 -17.70 15.71 9.50
CA THR A 42 -18.48 16.93 9.22
C THR A 42 -19.83 16.60 8.59
N LEU A 43 -19.87 15.66 7.63
CA LEU A 43 -21.12 15.23 7.03
C LEU A 43 -22.06 14.60 8.06
N PHE A 44 -21.53 13.71 8.91
CA PHE A 44 -22.31 13.09 9.98
C PHE A 44 -22.88 14.12 10.96
N THR A 45 -22.06 15.07 11.43
CA THR A 45 -22.53 16.11 12.36
C THR A 45 -23.60 17.01 11.74
N LEU A 46 -23.46 17.38 10.46
CA LEU A 46 -24.47 18.15 9.74
C LEU A 46 -25.79 17.38 9.59
N THR A 47 -25.73 16.08 9.25
CA THR A 47 -26.94 15.25 9.16
C THR A 47 -27.63 15.10 10.52
N LEU A 48 -26.86 14.97 11.60
CA LEU A 48 -27.40 14.86 12.96
C LEU A 48 -28.06 16.18 13.40
N LEU A 49 -27.43 17.31 13.11
CA LEU A 49 -28.00 18.63 13.41
C LEU A 49 -29.30 18.87 12.63
N GLY A 50 -29.36 18.48 11.35
CA GLY A 50 -30.59 18.54 10.56
C GLY A 50 -31.69 17.61 11.11
N ALA A 51 -31.32 16.45 11.65
CA ALA A 51 -32.29 15.56 12.29
C ALA A 51 -32.87 16.14 13.58
N THR A 52 -32.06 16.82 14.40
CA THR A 52 -32.52 17.41 15.67
C THR A 52 -33.29 18.72 15.48
N GLN A 53 -32.94 19.54 14.49
CA GLN A 53 -33.61 20.83 14.25
C GLN A 53 -34.84 20.71 13.35
N GLU A 54 -34.77 19.92 12.27
CA GLU A 54 -35.81 19.86 11.23
C GLU A 54 -36.59 18.53 11.26
N GLY A 55 -36.28 17.62 12.19
CA GLY A 55 -36.89 16.29 12.26
C GLY A 55 -36.50 15.35 11.11
N ARG A 56 -35.48 15.70 10.32
CA ARG A 56 -35.03 14.93 9.15
C ARG A 56 -34.13 13.77 9.57
N TRP A 57 -34.72 12.71 10.11
CA TRP A 57 -33.98 11.51 10.54
C TRP A 57 -33.48 10.64 9.39
N MET A 58 -34.10 10.71 8.22
CA MET A 58 -33.78 9.85 7.07
C MET A 58 -32.29 9.88 6.65
N PRO A 59 -31.62 11.04 6.50
CA PRO A 59 -30.19 11.09 6.16
C PRO A 59 -29.31 10.42 7.23
N VAL A 60 -29.65 10.58 8.51
CA VAL A 60 -28.90 9.96 9.62
C VAL A 60 -29.06 8.45 9.61
N ILE A 61 -30.29 7.96 9.40
CA ILE A 61 -30.58 6.52 9.30
C ILE A 61 -29.84 5.92 8.08
N LEU A 62 -29.82 6.63 6.95
CA LEU A 62 -29.11 6.18 5.76
C LEU A 62 -27.58 6.14 5.99
N LEU A 63 -27.00 7.19 6.57
CA LEU A 63 -25.56 7.22 6.83
C LEU A 63 -25.14 6.17 7.86
N SER A 64 -25.91 6.03 8.94
CA SER A 64 -25.64 5.04 9.99
C SER A 64 -25.80 3.62 9.46
N SER A 65 -26.87 3.31 8.71
CA SER A 65 -27.04 1.99 8.11
C SER A 65 -25.94 1.63 7.12
N ALA A 66 -25.47 2.58 6.31
CA ALA A 66 -24.34 2.37 5.40
C ALA A 66 -23.04 1.98 6.11
N ILE A 67 -22.84 2.43 7.35
CA ILE A 67 -21.67 2.07 8.18
C ILE A 67 -21.92 0.77 8.96
N SER A 68 -23.13 0.60 9.52
CA SER A 68 -23.47 -0.52 10.38
C SER A 68 -23.66 -1.84 9.62
N VAL A 69 -24.23 -1.82 8.42
CA VAL A 69 -24.48 -3.04 7.62
C VAL A 69 -23.18 -3.79 7.28
N PRO A 70 -22.11 -3.12 6.80
CA PRO A 70 -20.81 -3.76 6.63
C PRO A 70 -20.19 -4.25 7.95
N ALA A 71 -20.42 -3.56 9.08
CA ALA A 71 -19.87 -3.97 10.37
C ALA A 71 -20.51 -5.25 10.93
N VAL A 72 -21.79 -5.49 10.63
CA VAL A 72 -22.52 -6.69 11.11
C VAL A 72 -22.20 -7.93 10.28
N THR A 73 -21.97 -7.78 8.97
CA THR A 73 -21.70 -8.92 8.08
C THR A 73 -20.24 -9.39 8.15
N ARG A 74 -20.00 -10.70 8.09
CA ARG A 74 -18.64 -11.28 8.07
C ARG A 74 -17.82 -10.76 6.88
N THR A 75 -18.46 -10.67 5.71
CA THR A 75 -17.85 -10.15 4.48
C THR A 75 -17.53 -8.65 4.59
N GLY A 76 -18.44 -7.85 5.14
CA GLY A 76 -18.22 -6.42 5.34
C GLY A 76 -17.12 -6.13 6.36
N ARG A 77 -17.06 -6.88 7.47
CA ARG A 77 -15.94 -6.80 8.42
C ARG A 77 -14.60 -7.10 7.75
N GLY A 78 -14.52 -8.19 6.98
CA GLY A 78 -13.32 -8.54 6.23
C GLY A 78 -12.90 -7.42 5.27
N TRP A 79 -13.85 -6.83 4.54
CA TRP A 79 -13.61 -5.71 3.65
C TRP A 79 -13.08 -4.48 4.40
N ILE A 80 -13.73 -4.06 5.49
CA ILE A 80 -13.30 -2.93 6.33
C ILE A 80 -11.89 -3.19 6.87
N THR A 81 -11.66 -4.34 7.48
CA THR A 81 -10.36 -4.70 8.04
C THR A 81 -9.27 -4.61 6.98
N SER A 82 -9.52 -5.10 5.77
CA SER A 82 -8.56 -5.03 4.64
C SER A 82 -8.21 -3.59 4.25
N HIS A 83 -9.20 -2.69 4.25
CA HIS A 83 -8.98 -1.27 3.94
C HIS A 83 -8.31 -0.50 5.09
N VAL A 84 -8.63 -0.83 6.34
CA VAL A 84 -7.93 -0.30 7.52
C VAL A 84 -6.46 -0.68 7.47
N TRP A 85 -6.15 -1.93 7.14
CA TRP A 85 -4.79 -2.39 6.92
C TRP A 85 -4.06 -1.60 5.82
N CYS A 86 -4.73 -1.28 4.70
CA CYS A 86 -4.17 -0.40 3.66
C CYS A 86 -3.80 0.99 4.19
N VAL A 87 -4.60 1.58 5.08
CA VAL A 87 -4.28 2.87 5.70
C VAL A 87 -3.08 2.74 6.64
N ILE A 88 -3.06 1.69 7.48
CA ILE A 88 -1.94 1.41 8.39
C ILE A 88 -0.65 1.25 7.60
N SER A 89 -0.63 0.36 6.59
CA SER A 89 0.56 0.12 5.77
C SER A 89 1.02 1.38 5.06
N ARG A 90 0.11 2.25 4.57
CA ARG A 90 0.48 3.56 4.00
C ARG A 90 1.27 4.40 5.01
N HIS A 91 0.75 4.56 6.22
CA HIS A 91 1.40 5.37 7.25
C HIS A 91 2.73 4.77 7.67
N ARG A 92 2.79 3.46 7.91
CA ARG A 92 4.03 2.84 8.35
C ARG A 92 5.08 2.76 7.25
N LEU A 93 4.68 2.57 5.99
CA LEU A 93 5.58 2.62 4.84
C LEU A 93 6.18 4.03 4.64
N GLN A 94 5.38 5.09 4.86
CA GLN A 94 5.93 6.45 4.86
C GLN A 94 6.87 6.71 6.03
N ARG A 95 6.58 6.14 7.20
CA ARG A 95 7.45 6.25 8.39
C ARG A 95 8.76 5.51 8.20
N VAL A 96 8.76 4.29 7.64
CA VAL A 96 10.01 3.57 7.38
C VAL A 96 10.86 4.32 6.35
N CYS A 97 10.27 4.90 5.29
CA CYS A 97 11.05 5.72 4.36
C CYS A 97 11.63 7.01 4.98
N LEU A 98 10.96 7.56 6.00
CA LEU A 98 11.45 8.70 6.77
C LEU A 98 12.58 8.32 7.74
N GLU A 99 12.44 7.16 8.39
CA GLU A 99 13.38 6.71 9.43
C GLU A 99 14.60 5.96 8.87
N THR A 100 14.53 5.49 7.63
CA THR A 100 15.64 4.87 6.89
C THR A 100 16.23 5.84 5.86
N THR A 101 17.29 5.44 5.17
CA THR A 101 17.92 6.26 4.12
C THR A 101 17.16 6.25 2.79
N MET A 102 15.94 5.67 2.74
CA MET A 102 15.05 5.65 1.56
C MET A 102 14.40 7.03 1.29
N HIS A 103 15.21 8.07 1.31
CA HIS A 103 14.84 9.44 1.01
C HIS A 103 15.99 10.16 0.29
N THR A 104 15.64 11.10 -0.58
CA THR A 104 16.63 11.91 -1.29
C THR A 104 17.43 12.78 -0.30
N ARG A 105 18.61 13.28 -0.67
CA ARG A 105 19.37 14.30 0.11
C ARG A 105 18.58 15.56 0.48
N ALA A 106 17.44 15.83 -0.17
CA ALA A 106 16.55 16.92 0.21
C ALA A 106 15.47 16.48 1.22
N GLY A 107 15.58 15.31 1.84
CA GLY A 107 14.59 14.75 2.77
C GLY A 107 13.25 14.37 2.14
N ARG A 108 13.16 14.26 0.81
CA ARG A 108 11.94 13.88 0.10
C ARG A 108 11.79 12.36 0.07
N ILE A 109 10.71 11.85 0.64
CA ILE A 109 10.35 10.43 0.59
C ILE A 109 9.59 10.05 -0.70
N PRO A 110 9.65 8.77 -1.10
CA PRO A 110 8.80 8.19 -2.13
C PRO A 110 7.30 8.42 -1.86
N LEU A 111 6.53 8.58 -2.93
CA LEU A 111 5.10 8.85 -2.84
C LEU A 111 4.30 7.55 -2.97
N VAL A 112 3.61 7.16 -1.91
CA VAL A 112 2.63 6.07 -1.96
C VAL A 112 1.39 6.57 -2.72
N LEU A 113 1.22 6.12 -3.96
CA LEU A 113 0.11 6.52 -4.81
C LEU A 113 -1.17 5.81 -4.36
N TRP A 114 -1.12 4.49 -4.30
CA TRP A 114 -2.29 3.67 -4.06
C TRP A 114 -1.93 2.40 -3.31
N ILE A 115 -2.82 1.90 -2.46
CA ILE A 115 -2.69 0.59 -1.82
C ILE A 115 -3.99 -0.16 -2.04
N THR A 116 -3.88 -1.38 -2.56
CA THR A 116 -5.03 -2.26 -2.82
C THR A 116 -4.94 -3.49 -1.94
N PRO A 117 -6.03 -3.90 -1.27
CA PRO A 117 -6.04 -5.15 -0.54
C PRO A 117 -5.94 -6.34 -1.50
N THR A 118 -5.24 -7.40 -1.07
CA THR A 118 -5.08 -8.66 -1.79
C THR A 118 -5.37 -9.84 -0.86
N SER A 119 -5.44 -11.05 -1.42
CA SER A 119 -5.63 -12.28 -0.62
C SER A 119 -4.51 -12.49 0.41
N ARG A 120 -3.25 -12.25 0.01
CA ARG A 120 -2.05 -12.37 0.84
C ARG A 120 -1.83 -11.20 1.81
N GLY A 121 -2.45 -10.05 1.55
CA GLY A 121 -2.22 -8.84 2.32
C GLY A 121 -2.58 -7.61 1.50
N GLU A 122 -1.57 -6.86 1.06
CA GLU A 122 -1.78 -5.58 0.38
C GLU A 122 -0.67 -5.31 -0.66
N LYS A 123 -1.00 -4.65 -1.77
CA LYS A 123 -0.02 -4.18 -2.77
C LYS A 123 -0.03 -2.65 -2.80
N ALA A 124 1.12 -2.03 -2.54
CA ALA A 124 1.32 -0.59 -2.57
C ALA A 124 2.05 -0.16 -3.84
N LEU A 125 1.43 0.71 -4.63
CA LEU A 125 2.07 1.38 -5.76
C LEU A 125 2.80 2.62 -5.27
N ILE A 126 4.09 2.69 -5.56
CA ILE A 126 4.98 3.75 -5.13
C ILE A 126 5.58 4.44 -6.34
N LEU A 127 5.55 5.77 -6.30
CA LEU A 127 6.32 6.62 -7.20
C LEU A 127 7.61 7.03 -6.47
N THR A 128 8.74 6.52 -6.95
CA THR A 128 10.06 6.88 -6.41
C THR A 128 10.46 8.30 -6.84
N ARG A 129 11.42 8.87 -6.12
CA ARG A 129 12.04 10.15 -6.46
C ARG A 129 13.39 9.88 -7.11
N ALA A 130 13.93 10.86 -7.82
CA ALA A 130 15.28 10.78 -8.36
C ALA A 130 16.28 10.41 -7.25
N GLY A 131 17.10 9.38 -7.51
CA GLY A 131 18.05 8.82 -6.54
C GLY A 131 17.49 7.69 -5.68
N ILE A 132 16.24 7.24 -5.89
CA ILE A 132 15.65 6.08 -5.21
C ILE A 132 15.23 5.06 -6.26
N CYS A 133 15.69 3.82 -6.13
CA CYS A 133 15.40 2.72 -7.05
C CYS A 133 14.63 1.59 -6.36
N ALA A 134 14.23 0.58 -7.14
CA ALA A 134 13.48 -0.55 -6.61
C ALA A 134 14.39 -1.52 -5.84
N GLU A 135 15.65 -1.64 -6.25
CA GLU A 135 16.69 -2.44 -5.61
C GLU A 135 16.97 -1.94 -4.19
N GLU A 136 16.84 -0.63 -3.95
CA GLU A 136 16.94 -0.05 -2.62
C GLU A 136 15.78 -0.49 -1.71
N PHE A 137 14.55 -0.47 -2.23
CA PHE A 137 13.39 -1.00 -1.51
C PHE A 137 13.54 -2.49 -1.20
N GLU A 138 14.10 -3.25 -2.13
CA GLU A 138 14.37 -4.67 -1.93
C GLU A 138 15.42 -4.89 -0.84
N ALA A 139 16.47 -4.09 -0.82
CA ALA A 139 17.49 -4.16 0.22
C ALA A 139 16.91 -3.85 1.62
N TYR A 140 15.88 -3.01 1.70
CA TYR A 140 15.15 -2.66 2.93
C TYR A 140 13.86 -3.48 3.15
N SER A 141 13.65 -4.57 2.40
CA SER A 141 12.42 -5.38 2.46
C SER A 141 12.11 -5.89 3.87
N GLU A 142 13.13 -6.29 4.64
CA GLU A 142 12.96 -6.78 6.01
C GLU A 142 12.56 -5.65 6.97
N GLU A 143 13.16 -4.47 6.86
CA GLU A 143 12.75 -3.28 7.62
C GLU A 143 11.32 -2.87 7.25
N ILE A 144 10.95 -2.95 5.98
CA ILE A 144 9.59 -2.67 5.51
C ILE A 144 8.61 -3.70 6.09
N ALA A 145 8.95 -4.99 6.10
CA ALA A 145 8.11 -6.05 6.65
C ALA A 145 7.89 -5.83 8.16
N ALA A 146 8.96 -5.58 8.92
CA ALA A 146 8.88 -5.26 10.34
C ALA A 146 8.08 -3.96 10.60
N ALA A 147 8.36 -2.92 9.81
CA ALA A 147 7.64 -1.65 9.87
C ALA A 147 6.21 -1.76 9.35
N CYS A 148 5.79 -2.83 8.69
CA CYS A 148 4.38 -3.02 8.32
C CYS A 148 3.68 -4.04 9.22
N TRP A 149 4.36 -4.68 10.18
CA TRP A 149 3.84 -5.85 10.91
C TRP A 149 3.44 -6.99 9.94
N ALA A 150 4.26 -7.18 8.92
CA ALA A 150 4.07 -8.19 7.89
C ALA A 150 5.04 -9.34 8.10
N ARG A 151 4.72 -10.51 7.52
CA ARG A 151 5.63 -11.66 7.50
C ARG A 151 6.78 -11.45 6.53
N ASN A 152 6.49 -10.81 5.39
CA ASN A 152 7.47 -10.50 4.37
C ASN A 152 7.01 -9.26 3.56
N ALA A 153 7.93 -8.64 2.85
CA ALA A 153 7.66 -7.59 1.87
C ALA A 153 8.38 -7.90 0.55
N ASN A 154 7.62 -8.10 -0.52
CA ASN A 154 8.18 -8.36 -1.85
C ASN A 154 8.19 -7.07 -2.67
N VAL A 155 9.26 -6.83 -3.42
CA VAL A 155 9.38 -5.64 -4.27
C VAL A 155 9.38 -6.03 -5.75
N TYR A 156 8.57 -5.29 -6.52
CA TYR A 156 8.49 -5.44 -7.96
C TYR A 156 8.81 -4.11 -8.63
N ARG A 157 9.67 -4.14 -9.65
CA ARG A 157 9.98 -2.97 -10.48
C ARG A 157 9.16 -2.97 -11.77
N HIS A 158 8.80 -1.79 -12.26
CA HIS A 158 8.15 -1.68 -13.57
C HIS A 158 9.17 -1.88 -14.70
N ARG A 159 8.81 -2.65 -15.73
CA ARG A 159 9.69 -3.02 -16.86
C ARG A 159 10.26 -1.82 -17.63
N THR A 160 9.42 -0.83 -17.89
CA THR A 160 9.78 0.32 -18.75
C THR A 160 9.87 1.65 -18.01
N ARG A 161 9.51 1.70 -16.73
CA ARG A 161 9.36 2.95 -15.97
C ARG A 161 9.91 2.79 -14.55
N SER A 162 11.22 2.95 -14.38
CA SER A 162 11.92 2.75 -13.09
C SER A 162 11.41 3.63 -11.94
N GLN A 163 10.69 4.71 -12.24
CA GLN A 163 10.03 5.55 -11.23
C GLN A 163 8.87 4.87 -10.50
N PHE A 164 8.36 3.74 -11.02
CA PHE A 164 7.25 3.01 -10.41
C PHE A 164 7.72 1.67 -9.88
N LEU A 165 7.33 1.38 -8.64
CA LEU A 165 7.53 0.07 -8.02
C LEU A 165 6.29 -0.34 -7.22
N ILE A 166 6.17 -1.64 -7.00
CA ILE A 166 5.16 -2.23 -6.12
C ILE A 166 5.86 -2.81 -4.92
N VAL A 167 5.37 -2.49 -3.73
CA VAL A 167 5.69 -3.21 -2.50
C VAL A 167 4.48 -4.05 -2.12
N GLU A 168 4.61 -5.36 -2.15
CA GLU A 168 3.62 -6.30 -1.67
C GLU A 168 3.91 -6.64 -0.21
N VAL A 169 3.01 -6.22 0.66
CA VAL A 169 3.07 -6.47 2.11
C VAL A 169 2.33 -7.78 2.39
N VAL A 170 3.08 -8.84 2.69
CA VAL A 170 2.54 -10.19 2.88
C VAL A 170 2.22 -10.42 4.36
N ARG A 171 0.93 -10.62 4.67
CA ARG A 171 0.44 -10.87 6.04
C ARG A 171 -0.14 -12.27 6.20
N ARG A 172 -0.61 -12.87 5.11
CA ARG A 172 -1.35 -14.14 5.05
C ARG A 172 -0.77 -15.01 3.95
N ASP A 173 -0.84 -16.32 4.15
CA ASP A 173 -0.46 -17.29 3.14
C ASP A 173 -1.57 -17.37 2.11
N GLU A 174 -1.22 -17.67 0.87
CA GLU A 174 -2.22 -17.75 -0.18
C GLU A 174 -3.10 -18.98 0.03
N ALA A 175 -4.42 -18.77 0.07
CA ALA A 175 -5.35 -19.88 -0.05
C ALA A 175 -5.21 -20.48 -1.46
N PRO A 176 -5.11 -21.81 -1.61
CA PRO A 176 -5.06 -22.46 -2.92
C PRO A 176 -6.22 -21.99 -3.81
N GLY A 177 -5.91 -21.55 -5.04
CA GLY A 177 -6.92 -21.09 -6.01
C GLY A 177 -7.44 -19.67 -5.81
N ALA A 178 -6.92 -18.90 -4.85
CA ALA A 178 -7.30 -17.50 -4.67
C ALA A 178 -6.71 -16.64 -5.80
N ALA A 179 -7.54 -16.26 -6.77
CA ALA A 179 -7.19 -15.16 -7.66
C ALA A 179 -6.92 -13.91 -6.79
N SER A 180 -5.75 -13.30 -6.93
CA SER A 180 -5.41 -12.04 -6.31
C SER A 180 -5.63 -10.92 -7.33
N PRO A 181 -6.85 -10.35 -7.44
CA PRO A 181 -7.16 -9.35 -8.46
C PRO A 181 -6.55 -7.97 -8.15
N GLY A 182 -5.40 -7.91 -7.47
CA GLY A 182 -4.76 -6.70 -6.95
C GLY A 182 -4.31 -5.74 -8.06
N LEU A 183 -3.08 -5.22 -7.96
CA LEU A 183 -2.56 -4.30 -8.98
C LEU A 183 -2.51 -4.92 -10.39
N ASP A 184 -2.55 -6.25 -10.51
CA ASP A 184 -2.63 -6.96 -11.78
C ASP A 184 -3.87 -6.58 -12.62
N ARG A 185 -4.99 -6.24 -11.96
CA ARG A 185 -6.22 -5.76 -12.62
C ARG A 185 -6.12 -4.31 -13.09
N LEU A 186 -5.34 -3.48 -12.38
CA LEU A 186 -5.24 -2.04 -12.62
C LEU A 186 -4.05 -1.65 -13.52
N TYR A 187 -2.96 -2.42 -13.50
CA TYR A 187 -1.69 -2.07 -14.16
C TYR A 187 -1.06 -3.20 -14.98
N GLY A 188 -1.71 -4.36 -15.08
CA GLY A 188 -1.32 -5.46 -15.96
C GLY A 188 -0.16 -6.32 -15.45
N ARG A 189 -0.37 -7.65 -15.43
CA ARG A 189 0.59 -8.66 -14.93
C ARG A 189 1.97 -8.60 -15.61
N ARG A 190 2.03 -8.24 -16.89
CA ARG A 190 3.26 -8.30 -17.71
C ARG A 190 4.22 -7.14 -17.51
N ALA A 191 3.81 -6.09 -16.79
CA ALA A 191 4.57 -4.85 -16.66
C ALA A 191 5.53 -4.83 -15.46
N TRP A 192 5.48 -5.84 -14.60
CA TRP A 192 6.21 -5.86 -13.32
C TRP A 192 7.17 -7.04 -13.26
N ILE A 193 8.39 -6.81 -12.76
CA ILE A 193 9.44 -7.82 -12.57
C ILE A 193 9.73 -7.90 -11.08
N SER A 194 9.70 -9.11 -10.50
CA SER A 194 10.11 -9.34 -9.11
C SER A 194 11.61 -9.13 -8.94
N LEU A 195 12.02 -8.54 -7.83
CA LEU A 195 13.44 -8.40 -7.49
C LEU A 195 13.98 -9.57 -6.66
N ARG A 196 13.12 -10.35 -6.00
CA ARG A 196 13.46 -11.69 -5.48
C ARG A 196 12.98 -12.76 -6.49
N PRO A 197 13.89 -13.45 -7.20
CA PRO A 197 13.51 -14.52 -8.13
C PRO A 197 13.02 -15.79 -7.42
N ASP A 198 13.29 -15.97 -6.12
CA ASP A 198 12.96 -17.19 -5.37
C ASP A 198 11.44 -17.46 -5.19
N PHE A 199 10.59 -16.51 -5.57
CA PHE A 199 9.12 -16.65 -5.57
C PHE A 199 8.52 -16.68 -6.98
N GLU A 200 9.33 -17.00 -7.99
CA GLU A 200 8.83 -17.23 -9.34
C GLU A 200 7.63 -18.20 -9.26
N GLU A 201 6.47 -17.67 -9.63
CA GLU A 201 5.22 -18.40 -9.79
C GLU A 201 5.55 -19.68 -10.57
N PRO A 202 5.19 -20.87 -10.07
CA PRO A 202 5.69 -22.12 -10.63
C PRO A 202 5.47 -22.11 -12.14
N PRO A 203 6.53 -22.36 -12.93
CA PRO A 203 6.37 -22.49 -14.37
C PRO A 203 5.38 -23.63 -14.60
N ASP A 204 4.52 -23.46 -15.61
CA ASP A 204 3.73 -24.55 -16.18
C ASP A 204 2.42 -24.96 -15.49
N LEU A 205 1.47 -24.01 -15.40
CA LEU A 205 0.03 -24.36 -15.44
C LEU A 205 -0.63 -24.00 -16.78
N ARG A 206 0.04 -23.29 -17.69
CA ARG A 206 -0.52 -22.91 -19.00
C ARG A 206 0.03 -23.74 -20.17
N ALA A 207 1.26 -24.25 -20.09
CA ALA A 207 1.84 -25.05 -21.16
C ALA A 207 1.16 -26.44 -21.27
N ASP A 208 0.87 -27.09 -20.14
CA ASP A 208 0.30 -28.44 -20.12
C ASP A 208 -1.16 -28.51 -20.58
N LEU A 209 -1.96 -27.46 -20.32
CA LEU A 209 -3.36 -27.44 -20.79
C LEU A 209 -3.47 -27.22 -22.30
N THR A 210 -2.48 -26.58 -22.93
CA THR A 210 -2.45 -26.42 -24.39
C THR A 210 -1.92 -27.65 -25.11
N LEU A 211 -0.97 -28.40 -24.52
CA LEU A 211 -0.46 -29.63 -25.11
C LEU A 211 -1.45 -30.80 -24.97
N THR A 212 -2.18 -30.88 -23.85
CA THR A 212 -3.18 -31.95 -23.64
C THR A 212 -4.40 -31.81 -24.57
N ARG A 213 -4.71 -30.61 -25.06
CA ARG A 213 -5.86 -30.37 -25.94
C ARG A 213 -5.53 -30.49 -27.44
N ALA A 214 -4.26 -30.59 -27.79
CA ALA A 214 -3.79 -30.78 -29.17
C ALA A 214 -3.42 -32.25 -29.47
N GLY A 215 -3.60 -33.15 -28.50
CA GLY A 215 -3.27 -34.58 -28.59
C GLY A 215 -4.47 -35.53 -28.57
N HIS A 216 -5.58 -35.14 -29.20
CA HIS A 216 -6.71 -36.02 -29.54
C HIS A 216 -7.20 -35.73 -30.96
#